data_AF-A0A3D1QTV7-F1
#
_entry.id   AF-A0A3D1QTV7-F1
#
_cell.length_a   1.000
_cell.length_b   1.000
_cell.length_c   1.000
_cell.angle_alpha   90.00
_cell.angle_beta   90.00
_cell.angle_gamma   90.00
#
_symmetry.space_group_name_H-M   'P 1'
#
loop_
_entity.id
_entity.type
_entity.pdbx_description
1 polymer ?
#
loop_
_entity_poly.entity_id
_entity_poly.type
_entity_poly.pdbx_seq_one_letter_code
_entity_poly.pdbx_strand_id
1 'polypeptide(L)' 'MRHIVIYPGSFDPLTNGHLSLVHRALQMFDKVIVAVAHNPKKNALF' A
#
# COMPACT_ATOMS: atom_id res chain seq x y z
N MET A 1 -13.56 2.10 18.91
CA MET A 1 -13.15 0.90 18.14
C MET A 1 -11.95 1.28 17.31
N ARG A 2 -10.98 0.36 17.08
CA ARG A 2 -9.80 0.66 16.26
C ARG A 2 -10.06 0.23 14.81
N HIS A 3 -10.05 1.17 13.88
CA HIS A 3 -10.28 0.91 12.47
C HIS A 3 -8.95 0.64 11.76
N ILE A 4 -8.82 -0.57 11.22
CA ILE A 4 -7.63 -1.04 10.51
C ILE A 4 -8.01 -1.21 9.03
N VAL A 5 -7.19 -0.66 8.13
CA VAL A 5 -7.37 -0.77 6.68
C VAL A 5 -6.16 -1.44 6.02
N ILE A 6 -6.39 -2.11 4.89
CA ILE A 6 -5.36 -2.76 4.08
C ILE A 6 -5.27 -2.03 2.74
N TYR A 7 -4.05 -1.69 2.34
CA TYR A 7 -3.74 -1.14 1.01
C TYR A 7 -2.83 -2.13 0.26
N PRO A 8 -3.40 -3.06 -0.54
CA PRO A 8 -2.64 -4.06 -1.27
C PRO A 8 -2.10 -3.50 -2.60
N GLY A 9 -0.94 -4.00 -3.03
CA GLY A 9 -0.35 -3.64 -4.31
C GLY A 9 0.98 -4.32 -4.57
N SER A 10 1.42 -4.31 -5.83
CA SER A 10 2.77 -4.81 -6.20
C SER A 10 3.86 -3.83 -5.75
N PHE A 11 3.55 -2.52 -5.72
CA PHE A 11 4.46 -1.44 -5.32
C PHE A 11 5.87 -1.51 -5.95
N ASP A 12 5.92 -1.88 -7.22
CA ASP A 12 7.14 -2.07 -8.00
C ASP A 12 7.17 -1.05 -9.18
N PRO A 13 7.80 0.13 -9.01
CA PRO A 13 8.30 0.69 -7.75
C PRO A 13 7.20 1.39 -6.94
N LEU A 14 7.50 1.66 -5.66
CA LEU A 14 6.70 2.59 -4.86
C LEU A 14 6.83 4.00 -5.44
N THR A 15 5.73 4.76 -5.51
CA THR A 15 5.69 6.12 -6.08
C THR A 15 5.17 7.12 -5.05
N ASN A 16 5.39 8.42 -5.30
CA ASN A 16 4.80 9.50 -4.50
C ASN A 16 3.26 9.47 -4.50
N GLY A 17 2.63 8.90 -5.54
CA GLY A 17 1.19 8.67 -5.58
C GLY A 17 0.73 7.65 -4.52
N HIS A 18 1.46 6.55 -4.37
CA HIS A 18 1.19 5.56 -3.32
C HIS A 18 1.33 6.17 -1.91
N LEU A 19 2.38 6.98 -1.69
CA LEU A 19 2.60 7.67 -0.43
C LEU A 19 1.47 8.65 -0.11
N SER A 20 0.99 9.42 -1.10
CA SER A 20 -0.15 10.33 -0.94
C SER A 20 -1.42 9.58 -0.47
N LEU A 21 -1.68 8.39 -1.03
CA LEU A 21 -2.80 7.55 -0.60
C LEU A 21 -2.64 7.07 0.84
N VAL A 22 -1.44 6.59 1.21
CA VAL A 22 -1.15 6.15 2.59
C VAL A 22 -1.35 7.30 3.58
N HIS A 23 -0.87 8.51 3.26
CA HIS A 23 -1.06 9.68 4.11
C HIS A 23 -2.53 10.03 4.31
N ARG A 24 -3.33 10.00 3.24
CA ARG A 24 -4.79 10.25 3.33
C ARG A 24 -5.49 9.17 4.15
N ALA A 25 -5.14 7.91 3.95
CA ALA A 25 -5.72 6.79 4.71
C ALA A 25 -5.40 6.90 6.22
N LEU A 26 -4.20 7.35 6.59
CA LEU A 26 -3.84 7.59 8.00
C LEU A 26 -4.62 8.74 8.65
N GLN A 27 -5.28 9.62 7.88
CA GLN A 27 -6.19 10.63 8.43
C GLN A 27 -7.60 10.07 8.73
N MET A 28 -7.92 8.88 8.20
CA MET A 28 -9.26 8.28 8.29
C MET A 28 -9.28 7.00 9.14
N PHE A 29 -8.13 6.34 9.30
CA PHE A 29 -8.00 5.05 9.97
C PHE A 29 -6.85 5.05 10.98
N ASP A 30 -7.00 4.30 12.06
CA ASP A 30 -5.99 4.20 13.12
C ASP A 30 -4.74 3.41 12.70
N LYS A 31 -4.85 2.61 11.64
CA LYS A 31 -3.74 1.80 11.11
C LYS A 31 -3.97 1.48 9.64
N VAL A 32 -2.93 1.72 8.83
CA VAL A 32 -2.87 1.30 7.42
C VAL A 32 -1.84 0.19 7.29
N ILE A 33 -2.23 -0.96 6.76
CA ILE A 33 -1.34 -2.08 6.44
C ILE A 33 -1.10 -2.07 4.93
N VAL A 34 0.14 -1.79 4.52
CA VAL A 34 0.54 -1.86 3.10
C VAL A 34 0.93 -3.30 2.79
N ALA A 35 0.10 -4.01 2.02
CA ALA A 35 0.32 -5.41 1.69
C ALA A 35 1.01 -5.54 0.32
N VAL A 36 2.33 -5.76 0.35
CA VAL A 36 3.15 -5.91 -0.87
C VAL A 36 2.97 -7.31 -1.44
N ALA A 37 2.33 -7.40 -2.61
CA ALA A 37 2.07 -8.66 -3.28
C ALA A 37 3.29 -9.10 -4.10
N HIS A 38 3.79 -10.31 -3.85
CA HIS A 38 4.76 -10.96 -4.73
C HIS A 38 4.03 -11.72 -5.84
N ASN A 39 4.22 -11.32 -7.10
CA ASN A 39 3.69 -12.04 -8.24
C ASN A 39 4.84 -12.62 -9.08
N PRO A 40 5.16 -13.92 -8.94
CA PRO A 40 6.28 -14.56 -9.63
C PRO A 40 6.10 -14.67 -11.15
N LYS A 41 4.89 -14.42 -11.68
CA LYS A 41 4.62 -14.38 -13.13
C LYS A 41 4.77 -12.99 -13.73
N LYS A 42 4.95 -11.96 -12.90
CA LYS A 42 5.23 -10.61 -13.36
C LYS A 42 6.76 -10.48 -13.41
N ASN A 43 7.31 -10.08 -14.55
CA ASN A 43 8.68 -9.57 -14.57
C ASN A 43 8.66 -8.25 -13.81
N ALA A 44 9.01 -8.31 -12.53
CA ALA A 44 9.19 -7.14 -11.70
C ALA A 44 10.23 -6.24 -12.37
N LEU A 45 9.94 -4.93 -12.42
CA LEU A 45 10.85 -3.95 -13.01
C LEU A 45 12.05 -3.70 -12.08
N PHE A 46 11.92 -4.03 -10.79
CA PHE A 46 12.98 -4.00 -9.77
C PHE A 46 12.96 -5.22 -8.85
#